data_AF-A0AAW4QLF6-F1
#
_entry.id   AF-A0AAW4QLF6-F1
#
_cell.length_a   1.000
_cell.length_b   1.000
_cell.length_c   1.000
_cell.angle_alpha   90.00
_cell.angle_beta   90.00
_cell.angle_gamma   90.00
#
_symmetry.space_group_name_H-M   'P 1'
#
loop_
_entity.id
_entity.type
_entity.pdbx_description
1 polymer ?
#
loop_
_entity_poly.entity_id
_entity_poly.type
_entity_poly.pdbx_seq_one_letter_code
_entity_poly.pdbx_strand_id
1 'polypeptide(L)'
;MDKKAAMKRIIELTHSENWQEDKEIIAEVQKLGKPMWAEKTKRRTPRKIAIWHDDRILVTGTVEQLSEITRLSKNIIWDRAKRENVDSKGRQFKYLEEK
;
A
#
# COMPACT_ATOMS: atom_id res chain seq x y z
N MET A 1 13.81 0.00 -14.17
CA MET A 1 14.42 1.34 -14.02
C MET A 1 15.35 1.30 -12.83
N ASP A 2 16.65 1.27 -13.08
CA ASP A 2 17.66 1.39 -12.02
C ASP A 2 17.64 2.81 -11.47
N LYS A 3 17.25 2.94 -10.19
CA LYS A 3 17.18 4.24 -9.52
C LYS A 3 18.51 5.00 -9.56
N LYS A 4 19.64 4.28 -9.52
CA LYS A 4 20.99 4.87 -9.62
C LYS A 4 21.27 5.47 -10.99
N ALA A 5 20.89 4.77 -12.07
CA ALA A 5 21.08 5.26 -13.44
C ALA A 5 20.19 6.48 -13.73
N ALA A 6 18.93 6.45 -13.28
CA ALA A 6 18.01 7.59 -13.39
C ALA A 6 18.52 8.81 -12.60
N MET A 7 19.08 8.60 -11.41
CA MET A 7 19.66 9.68 -10.61
C MET A 7 20.89 10.29 -11.29
N LYS A 8 21.80 9.48 -11.84
CA LYS A 8 22.98 9.97 -12.56
C LYS A 8 22.58 10.86 -13.75
N ARG A 9 21.57 10.43 -14.50
CA ARG A 9 21.03 11.18 -15.65
C ARG A 9 20.40 12.51 -15.23
N ILE A 10 19.67 12.55 -14.12
CA ILE A 10 19.12 13.80 -13.58
C ILE A 10 20.25 14.76 -13.18
N ILE A 11 21.30 14.26 -12.51
CA ILE A 11 22.45 15.10 -12.12
C ILE A 11 23.13 15.71 -13.34
N GLU A 12 23.31 14.93 -14.42
CA GLU A 12 23.86 15.42 -15.69
C GLU A 12 22.96 16.50 -16.33
N LEU A 13 21.65 16.30 -16.32
CA LEU A 13 20.66 17.23 -16.87
C LEU A 13 20.54 18.52 -16.05
N THR A 14 20.70 18.45 -14.72
CA THR A 14 20.62 19.61 -13.81
C THR A 14 21.98 20.25 -13.51
N HIS A 15 23.04 19.84 -14.19
CA HIS A 15 24.39 20.39 -13.97
C HIS A 15 24.53 21.83 -14.49
N SER A 16 23.74 22.20 -15.50
CA SER A 16 23.78 23.52 -16.13
C SER A 16 22.97 24.53 -15.31
N GLU A 17 23.49 25.73 -15.06
CA GLU A 17 22.88 26.71 -14.16
C GLU A 17 21.45 27.15 -14.57
N ASN A 18 21.16 27.14 -15.88
CA ASN A 18 19.86 27.52 -16.46
C ASN A 18 19.03 26.33 -16.98
N TRP A 19 19.26 25.11 -16.49
CA TRP A 19 18.53 23.93 -16.96
C TRP A 19 16.99 24.04 -16.81
N GLN A 20 16.52 24.93 -15.94
CA GLN A 20 15.11 25.23 -15.69
C GLN A 20 14.46 26.10 -16.78
N GLU A 21 15.23 26.67 -17.71
CA GLU A 21 14.71 27.43 -18.85
C GLU A 21 14.41 26.52 -20.04
N ASP A 22 15.02 25.34 -20.08
CA ASP A 22 14.83 24.36 -21.13
C ASP A 22 13.66 23.41 -20.80
N LYS A 23 12.56 23.59 -21.54
CA LYS A 23 11.35 22.78 -21.39
C LYS A 23 11.61 21.29 -21.66
N GLU A 24 12.56 20.94 -22.52
CA GLU A 24 12.90 19.55 -22.82
C GLU A 24 13.62 18.90 -21.64
N ILE A 25 14.59 19.61 -21.05
CA ILE A 25 15.32 19.14 -19.86
C ILE A 25 14.36 18.98 -18.68
N ILE A 26 13.46 19.94 -18.45
CA ILE A 26 12.44 19.85 -17.40
C ILE A 26 11.55 18.61 -17.61
N ALA A 27 11.10 18.36 -18.84
CA ALA A 27 10.26 17.20 -19.14
C ALA A 27 11.00 15.88 -18.89
N GLU A 28 12.29 15.80 -19.24
CA GLU A 28 13.10 14.60 -19.02
C GLU A 28 13.39 14.36 -17.53
N VAL A 29 13.74 15.41 -16.78
CA VAL A 29 13.93 15.34 -15.31
C VAL A 29 12.64 14.93 -14.62
N GLN A 30 11.48 15.49 -15.00
CA GLN A 30 10.19 15.09 -14.43
C GLN A 30 9.82 13.64 -14.79
N LYS A 31 10.10 13.18 -16.01
CA LYS A 31 9.84 11.80 -16.44
C LYS A 31 10.68 10.81 -15.65
N LEU A 32 11.93 11.15 -15.35
CA LEU A 32 12.84 10.34 -14.53
C LEU A 32 12.53 10.42 -13.03
N GLY A 33 12.13 11.60 -12.53
CA GLY A 33 11.83 11.86 -11.13
C GLY A 33 10.48 11.29 -10.66
N LYS A 34 9.42 11.43 -11.47
CA LYS A 34 8.06 10.93 -11.16
C LYS A 34 8.04 9.48 -10.68
N PRO A 35 8.65 8.49 -11.35
CA PRO A 35 8.64 7.10 -10.86
C PRO A 35 9.57 6.86 -9.67
N MET A 36 10.54 7.73 -9.39
CA MET A 36 11.40 7.64 -8.21
C MET A 36 10.72 8.20 -6.95
N TRP A 37 9.95 9.27 -7.10
CA TRP A 37 9.28 10.00 -6.02
C TRP A 37 7.80 9.70 -5.91
N ALA A 38 7.22 8.99 -6.89
CA ALA A 38 5.97 8.28 -6.71
C ALA A 38 6.21 7.30 -5.57
N GLU A 39 5.91 7.78 -4.37
CA GLU A 39 5.73 6.97 -3.19
C GLU A 39 4.91 5.79 -3.67
N LYS A 40 5.47 4.57 -3.55
CA LYS A 40 4.71 3.37 -3.89
C LYS A 40 3.47 3.46 -3.02
N THR A 41 2.35 3.91 -3.59
CA THR A 41 1.04 3.58 -3.06
C THR A 41 1.08 2.08 -3.08
N LYS A 42 1.43 1.48 -1.93
CA LYS A 42 1.22 0.08 -1.63
C LYS A 42 -0.28 -0.06 -1.78
N ARG A 43 -0.73 -0.25 -3.03
CA ARG A 43 -2.02 -0.85 -3.32
C ARG A 43 -1.83 -2.26 -2.81
N ARG A 44 -2.02 -2.38 -1.50
CA ARG A 44 -2.28 -3.63 -0.82
C ARG A 44 -3.43 -4.19 -1.64
N THR A 45 -3.15 -5.25 -2.40
CA THR A 45 -4.20 -6.17 -2.80
C THR A 45 -5.14 -6.33 -1.62
N PRO A 46 -6.47 -6.25 -1.82
CA PRO A 46 -7.41 -6.36 -0.73
C PRO A 46 -7.15 -7.69 0.00
N ARG A 47 -6.46 -7.62 1.13
CA ARG A 47 -6.03 -8.80 1.87
C ARG A 47 -7.28 -9.47 2.40
N LYS A 48 -7.45 -10.75 2.11
CA LYS A 48 -8.50 -11.55 2.71
C LYS A 48 -8.22 -11.67 4.20
N ILE A 49 -9.25 -11.52 5.00
CA ILE A 49 -9.20 -11.68 6.46
C ILE A 49 -10.14 -12.82 6.82
N ALA A 50 -9.69 -13.67 7.73
CA ALA A 50 -10.50 -14.70 8.37
C ALA A 50 -10.89 -14.23 9.77
N ILE A 51 -12.17 -14.35 10.09
CA ILE A 51 -12.70 -14.17 11.44
C ILE A 51 -12.87 -15.54 12.07
N TRP A 52 -12.21 -15.75 13.20
CA TRP A 52 -12.26 -16.99 13.98
C TRP A 52 -13.08 -16.76 15.25
N HIS A 53 -13.76 -17.81 15.73
CA HIS A 53 -14.44 -17.87 17.01
C HIS A 53 -14.30 -19.29 17.57
N ASP A 54 -13.75 -19.45 18.77
CA ASP A 54 -13.49 -20.75 19.41
C ASP A 54 -12.87 -21.79 18.44
N ASP A 55 -11.76 -21.40 17.80
CA ASP A 55 -11.01 -22.20 16.81
C ASP A 55 -11.76 -22.60 15.53
N ARG A 56 -12.95 -22.04 15.29
CA ARG A 56 -13.70 -22.20 14.04
C ARG A 56 -13.66 -20.93 13.21
N ILE A 57 -13.48 -21.11 11.89
CA ILE A 57 -13.61 -20.01 10.93
C ILE A 57 -15.10 -19.66 10.81
N LEU A 58 -15.46 -18.46 11.24
CA LEU A 58 -16.82 -17.94 11.13
C LEU A 58 -17.09 -17.39 9.73
N VAL A 59 -16.16 -16.59 9.21
CA VAL A 59 -16.28 -15.95 7.90
C VAL A 59 -14.90 -15.57 7.35
N THR A 60 -14.74 -15.69 6.04
CA THR A 60 -13.55 -15.23 5.30
C THR A 60 -13.99 -14.29 4.19
N GLY A 61 -13.21 -13.24 3.95
CA GLY A 61 -13.54 -12.30 2.89
C GLY A 61 -12.64 -11.07 2.89
N THR A 62 -12.93 -10.14 1.99
CA THR A 62 -12.32 -8.82 2.04
C THR A 62 -12.87 -8.02 3.22
N VAL A 63 -12.16 -6.97 3.64
CA VAL A 63 -12.61 -6.08 4.71
C VAL A 63 -14.00 -5.50 4.43
N GLU A 64 -14.35 -5.29 3.16
CA GLU A 64 -15.65 -4.75 2.76
C GLU A 64 -16.76 -5.77 3.01
N GLN A 65 -16.58 -7.00 2.55
CA GLN A 65 -17.52 -8.10 2.81
C GLN A 65 -17.68 -8.36 4.31
N LEU A 66 -16.56 -8.34 5.06
CA LEU A 66 -16.60 -8.51 6.50
C LEU A 66 -17.30 -7.35 7.21
N SER A 67 -17.15 -6.12 6.71
CA SER A 67 -17.82 -4.94 7.26
C SER A 67 -19.34 -5.05 7.09
N GLU A 68 -19.81 -5.51 5.94
CA GLU A 68 -21.23 -5.74 5.67
C GLU A 68 -21.80 -6.85 6.57
N ILE A 69 -21.10 -7.99 6.68
CA ILE A 69 -21.57 -9.16 7.45
C ILE A 69 -21.53 -8.88 8.96
N THR A 70 -20.44 -8.31 9.46
CA THR A 70 -20.23 -8.14 10.90
C THR A 70 -20.78 -6.83 11.46
N ARG A 71 -21.22 -5.92 10.57
CA ARG A 71 -21.58 -4.52 10.90
C ARG A 71 -20.47 -3.76 11.62
N LEU A 72 -19.22 -4.19 11.48
CA LEU A 72 -18.04 -3.51 12.01
C LEU A 72 -17.50 -2.54 10.97
N SER A 73 -16.91 -1.43 11.41
CA SER A 73 -16.24 -0.52 10.48
C SER A 73 -14.98 -1.17 9.90
N LYS A 74 -14.70 -0.84 8.64
CA LYS A 74 -13.50 -1.32 7.92
C LYS A 74 -12.22 -1.07 8.74
N ASN A 75 -12.11 0.09 9.40
CA ASN A 75 -10.95 0.46 10.21
C ASN A 75 -10.77 -0.44 11.45
N ILE A 76 -11.86 -0.81 12.13
CA ILE A 76 -11.81 -1.71 13.29
C ILE A 76 -11.32 -3.10 12.86
N ILE A 77 -11.81 -3.60 11.72
CA ILE A 77 -11.38 -4.90 11.17
C ILE A 77 -9.89 -4.87 10.82
N TRP A 78 -9.42 -3.79 10.16
CA TRP A 78 -7.99 -3.59 9.84
C TRP A 78 -7.11 -3.55 11.08
N ASP A 79 -7.50 -2.76 12.09
CA ASP A 79 -6.73 -2.60 13.32
C ASP A 79 -6.62 -3.92 14.09
N ARG A 80 -7.74 -4.65 14.20
CA ARG A 80 -7.77 -5.97 14.86
C ARG A 80 -6.93 -7.01 14.12
N ALA A 81 -7.05 -7.07 12.79
CA ALA A 81 -6.25 -7.98 11.99
C ALA A 81 -4.75 -7.63 12.04
N LYS A 82 -4.40 -6.35 12.21
CA LYS A 82 -3.00 -5.89 12.36
C LYS A 82 -2.42 -6.22 13.74
N ARG A 83 -3.23 -6.10 14.79
CA ARG A 83 -2.81 -6.33 16.19
C ARG A 83 -2.99 -7.79 16.65
N GLU A 84 -3.59 -8.63 15.82
CA GLU A 84 -3.96 -10.02 16.13
C GLU A 84 -4.74 -10.16 17.45
N ASN A 85 -5.57 -9.15 17.75
CA ASN A 85 -6.28 -9.07 19.02
C ASN A 85 -7.62 -9.84 18.96
N VAL A 86 -8.02 -10.38 20.11
CA VAL A 86 -9.31 -11.03 20.33
C VAL A 86 -10.33 -9.97 20.76
N ASP A 87 -11.48 -9.94 20.09
CA ASP A 87 -12.60 -9.09 20.48
C ASP A 87 -13.17 -9.52 21.84
N SER A 88 -13.95 -8.65 22.49
CA SER A 88 -14.68 -8.98 23.72
C SER A 88 -15.66 -10.15 23.55
N LYS A 89 -15.99 -10.51 22.32
CA LYS A 89 -16.81 -11.66 21.92
C LYS A 89 -16.00 -12.89 21.50
N GLY A 90 -14.71 -12.99 21.85
CA GLY A 90 -13.87 -14.13 21.48
C GLY A 90 -13.49 -14.21 19.99
N ARG A 91 -13.75 -13.15 19.21
CA ARG A 91 -13.50 -13.14 17.76
C ARG A 91 -12.06 -12.72 17.46
N GLN A 92 -11.31 -13.56 16.74
CA GLN A 92 -9.97 -13.21 16.24
C GLN A 92 -10.01 -12.88 14.76
N PHE A 93 -9.22 -11.89 14.36
CA PHE A 93 -9.12 -11.44 12.96
C PHE A 93 -7.69 -11.70 12.49
N LYS A 94 -7.52 -12.49 11.43
CA LYS A 94 -6.20 -12.83 10.88
C LYS A 94 -6.17 -12.62 9.38
N TYR A 95 -5.08 -12.05 8.86
CA TYR A 95 -4.86 -11.98 7.41
C TYR A 95 -4.59 -13.39 6.88
N LEU A 96 -5.26 -13.74 5.78
CA LEU A 96 -4.88 -14.89 4.98
C LEU A 96 -3.73 -14.42 4.09
N GLU A 97 -2.54 -14.96 4.32
CA GLU A 97 -1.44 -14.79 3.36
C GLU A 97 -1.81 -15.55 2.09
N GLU A 98 -2.09 -14.81 1.01
CA GLU A 98 -2.13 -15.40 -0.33
C GLU A 98 -0.67 -15.73 -0.70
N LYS A 99 -0.38 -17.02 -0.77
CA LYS A 99 0.91 -17.59 -1.15
C LYS A 99 1.16 -17.43 -2.65
#